data_AF-B7VCN9-F1
#
_entry.id   AF-B7VCN9-F1
#
_cell.length_a   1.000
_cell.length_b   1.000
_cell.length_c   1.000
_cell.angle_alpha   90.00
_cell.angle_beta   90.00
_cell.angle_gamma   90.00
#
_symmetry.space_group_name_H-M   'P 1'
#
loop_
_entity.id
_entity.type
_entity.pdbx_description
1 polymer ?
#
loop_
_entity_poly.entity_id
_entity_poly.type
_entity_poly.pdbx_seq_one_letter_code
_entity_poly.pdbx_strand_id
1 'polypeptide(L)'
;MSSNVRPQMETAYFVGQMWLAHVAFAGVFVAPTVYFGRHRVGWRAWELSAFVLPFLCWLALMAINLLPKTLSNLGEVFNIAVAIPIAAIFRVVLGKRLSQNKAATGMLVALCLNAIATYLLTPALPE
;
A
#
# COMPACT_ATOMS: atom_id res chain seq x y z
N MET A 1 -28.14 22.13 -10.32
CA MET A 1 -27.27 21.61 -9.23
C MET A 1 -27.01 20.09 -9.28
N SER A 2 -27.51 19.31 -10.26
CA SER A 2 -27.30 17.84 -10.30
C SER A 2 -26.22 17.35 -11.29
N SER A 3 -25.46 18.24 -11.93
CA SER A 3 -24.44 17.85 -12.94
C SER A 3 -23.08 17.47 -12.34
N ASN A 4 -22.78 17.86 -11.10
CA ASN A 4 -21.47 17.62 -10.46
C ASN A 4 -21.38 16.32 -9.64
N VAL A 5 -22.49 15.60 -9.42
CA VAL A 5 -22.51 14.41 -8.55
C VAL A 5 -22.00 13.14 -9.27
N ARG A 6 -22.27 13.01 -10.57
CA ARG A 6 -21.84 11.85 -11.38
C ARG A 6 -20.31 11.66 -11.41
N PRO A 7 -19.48 12.68 -11.72
CA PRO A 7 -18.04 12.48 -11.82
C PRO A 7 -17.37 12.10 -10.49
N GLN A 8 -17.92 12.54 -9.36
CA GLN A 8 -17.40 12.18 -8.03
C GLN A 8 -17.64 10.71 -7.68
N MET A 9 -18.81 10.17 -8.05
CA MET A 9 -19.15 8.77 -7.82
C MET A 9 -18.28 7.82 -8.63
N GLU A 10 -17.98 8.17 -9.89
CA GLU A 10 -17.11 7.37 -10.76
C GLU A 10 -15.67 7.33 -10.22
N THR A 11 -15.16 8.46 -9.73
CA THR A 11 -13.82 8.53 -9.13
C THR A 11 -13.74 7.70 -7.86
N ALA A 12 -14.72 7.82 -6.95
CA ALA A 12 -14.75 7.03 -5.72
C ALA A 12 -14.83 5.52 -6.00
N TYR A 13 -15.66 5.13 -6.97
CA TYR A 13 -15.77 3.74 -7.42
C TYR A 13 -14.43 3.22 -7.95
N PHE A 14 -13.78 3.98 -8.83
CA PHE A 14 -12.50 3.62 -9.41
C PHE A 14 -11.38 3.49 -8.35
N VAL A 15 -11.29 4.45 -7.42
CA VAL A 15 -10.34 4.38 -6.29
C VAL A 15 -10.62 3.14 -5.43
N GLY A 16 -11.90 2.83 -5.19
CA GLY A 16 -12.31 1.61 -4.49
C GLY A 16 -11.83 0.34 -5.20
N GLN A 17 -11.97 0.27 -6.52
CA GLN A 17 -11.48 -0.86 -7.32
C GLN A 17 -9.95 -0.99 -7.26
N MET A 18 -9.21 0.11 -7.35
CA MET A 18 -7.75 0.11 -7.22
C MET A 18 -7.30 -0.39 -5.85
N TRP A 19 -7.97 0.08 -4.78
CA TRP A 19 -7.68 -0.39 -3.43
C TRP A 19 -7.96 -1.89 -3.27
N LEU A 20 -9.11 -2.37 -3.78
CA LEU A 20 -9.43 -3.80 -3.74
C LEU A 20 -8.40 -4.64 -4.51
N ALA A 21 -7.97 -4.20 -5.69
CA ALA A 21 -6.93 -4.87 -6.48
C ALA A 21 -5.58 -4.89 -5.72
N HIS A 22 -5.20 -3.78 -5.10
CA HIS A 22 -4.01 -3.66 -4.25
C HIS A 22 -4.05 -4.66 -3.08
N VAL A 23 -5.15 -4.70 -2.33
CA VAL A 23 -5.33 -5.59 -1.18
C VAL A 23 -5.36 -7.04 -1.63
N ALA A 24 -6.08 -7.37 -2.70
CA ALA A 24 -6.16 -8.73 -3.21
C ALA A 24 -4.78 -9.23 -3.65
N PHE A 25 -4.05 -8.44 -4.43
CA PHE A 25 -2.72 -8.78 -4.89
C PHE A 25 -1.76 -9.00 -3.71
N ALA A 26 -1.60 -8.00 -2.83
CA ALA A 26 -0.71 -8.11 -1.69
C ALA A 26 -1.14 -9.27 -0.76
N GLY A 27 -2.45 -9.46 -0.56
CA GLY A 27 -3.02 -10.49 0.31
C GLY A 27 -2.65 -11.90 -0.13
N VAL A 28 -2.70 -12.18 -1.45
CA VAL A 28 -2.32 -13.48 -2.02
C VAL A 28 -0.88 -13.87 -1.67
N PHE A 29 0.05 -12.91 -1.66
CA PHE A 29 1.47 -13.17 -1.35
C PHE A 29 1.80 -13.07 0.14
N VAL A 30 1.10 -12.21 0.88
CA VAL A 30 1.31 -12.05 2.32
C VAL A 30 0.72 -13.24 3.08
N ALA A 31 -0.44 -13.77 2.67
CA ALA A 31 -1.10 -14.88 3.34
C ALA A 31 -0.18 -16.11 3.56
N PRO A 32 0.51 -16.66 2.55
CA PRO A 32 1.44 -17.78 2.78
C PRO A 32 2.62 -17.37 3.67
N THR A 33 3.14 -16.16 3.52
CA THR A 33 4.24 -15.64 4.35
C THR A 33 3.86 -15.58 5.83
N VAL A 34 2.65 -15.09 6.13
CA VAL A 34 2.10 -15.04 7.50
C VAL A 34 1.85 -16.46 8.01
N TYR A 35 1.25 -17.32 7.18
CA TYR A 35 0.92 -18.70 7.55
C TYR A 35 2.16 -19.52 7.92
N PHE A 36 3.19 -19.54 7.08
CA PHE A 36 4.43 -20.27 7.34
C PHE A 36 5.31 -19.55 8.37
N GLY A 37 5.25 -18.22 8.43
CA GLY A 37 6.04 -17.38 9.34
C GLY A 37 5.47 -17.27 10.76
N ARG A 38 4.24 -17.73 11.03
CA ARG A 38 3.54 -17.55 12.32
C ARG A 38 4.28 -18.11 13.54
N HIS A 39 5.13 -19.11 13.34
CA HIS A 39 5.94 -19.70 14.42
C HIS A 39 7.20 -18.86 14.73
N ARG A 40 7.63 -18.00 13.81
CA ARG A 40 8.82 -17.16 13.95
C ARG A 40 8.50 -15.78 14.52
N VAL A 41 7.40 -15.17 14.08
CA VAL A 41 6.99 -13.81 14.48
C VAL A 41 5.51 -13.76 14.83
N GLY A 42 5.17 -12.96 15.85
CA GLY A 42 3.77 -12.66 16.17
C GLY A 42 3.24 -11.58 15.23
N TRP A 43 2.02 -11.77 14.73
CA TRP A 43 1.28 -10.81 13.91
C TRP A 43 0.10 -10.28 14.71
N ARG A 44 -0.10 -8.96 14.67
CA ARG A 44 -1.21 -8.29 15.37
C ARG A 44 -2.19 -7.71 14.38
N ALA A 45 -3.46 -7.61 14.77
CA ALA A 45 -4.51 -7.10 13.89
C ALA A 45 -4.22 -5.69 13.35
N TRP A 46 -3.62 -4.81 14.16
CA TRP A 46 -3.28 -3.45 13.71
C TRP A 46 -2.24 -3.43 12.57
N GLU A 47 -1.46 -4.50 12.39
CA GLU A 47 -0.46 -4.61 11.31
C GLU A 47 -1.13 -4.80 9.94
N LEU A 48 -2.43 -5.15 9.90
CA LEU A 48 -3.24 -5.10 8.69
C LEU A 48 -3.37 -3.67 8.14
N SER A 49 -3.06 -2.64 8.94
CA SER A 49 -2.93 -1.26 8.44
C SER A 49 -1.88 -1.10 7.35
N ALA A 50 -0.94 -2.05 7.19
CA ALA A 50 0.00 -2.10 6.07
C ALA A 50 -0.69 -2.21 4.70
N PHE A 51 -1.93 -2.71 4.64
CA PHE A 51 -2.75 -2.77 3.40
C PHE A 51 -3.54 -1.49 3.13
N VAL A 52 -3.56 -0.55 4.08
CA VAL A 52 -4.41 0.64 4.04
C VAL A 52 -3.56 1.90 4.03
N LEU A 53 -2.68 2.07 5.01
CA LEU A 53 -1.95 3.31 5.22
C LEU A 53 -1.03 3.70 4.06
N PRO A 54 -0.22 2.79 3.46
CA PRO A 54 0.60 3.15 2.31
C PRO A 54 -0.23 3.61 1.11
N PHE A 55 -1.37 2.95 0.86
CA PHE A 55 -2.31 3.33 -0.19
C PHE A 55 -2.92 4.71 0.09
N LEU A 56 -3.34 4.98 1.33
CA LEU A 56 -3.87 6.29 1.73
C LEU A 56 -2.82 7.40 1.64
N CYS A 57 -1.55 7.13 1.97
CA CYS A 57 -0.45 8.08 1.79
C CYS A 57 -0.30 8.46 0.31
N TRP A 58 -0.29 7.46 -0.59
CA TRP A 58 -0.24 7.70 -2.02
C TRP A 58 -1.46 8.48 -2.52
N LEU A 59 -2.66 8.07 -2.10
CA LEU A 59 -3.91 8.72 -2.49
C LEU A 59 -3.98 10.17 -2.01
N ALA A 60 -3.48 10.47 -0.80
CA ALA A 60 -3.40 11.82 -0.28
C ALA A 60 -2.47 12.70 -1.12
N LEU A 61 -1.33 12.17 -1.58
CA LEU A 61 -0.43 12.89 -2.48
C LEU A 61 -1.06 13.16 -3.86
N MET A 62 -1.81 12.20 -4.40
CA MET A 62 -2.62 12.40 -5.60
C MET A 62 -3.68 13.49 -5.39
N ALA A 63 -4.40 13.47 -4.27
CA ALA A 63 -5.50 14.40 -3.99
C ALA A 63 -5.05 15.86 -3.86
N ILE A 64 -3.83 16.10 -3.37
CA ILE A 64 -3.25 17.46 -3.31
C ILE A 64 -2.62 17.91 -4.63
N ASN A 65 -2.68 17.08 -5.70
CA ASN A 65 -2.09 17.35 -7.01
C ASN A 65 -0.64 17.85 -6.94
N LEU A 66 0.18 17.22 -6.08
CA LEU A 66 1.57 17.65 -5.87
C LEU A 66 2.39 17.58 -7.17
N LEU A 67 2.07 16.62 -8.04
CA LEU A 67 2.61 16.48 -9.39
C LEU A 67 1.44 16.32 -10.37
N PRO A 68 1.60 16.63 -11.67
CA PRO A 68 0.57 16.46 -12.70
C PRO A 68 0.39 14.98 -13.05
N LYS A 69 0.01 14.19 -12.05
CA LYS A 69 -0.20 12.76 -12.15
C LYS A 69 -1.67 12.47 -12.34
N THR A 70 -1.92 11.51 -13.20
CA THR A 70 -3.26 11.09 -13.57
C THR A 70 -3.47 9.67 -13.07
N LEU A 71 -4.74 9.22 -13.12
CA LEU A 71 -5.10 7.88 -12.66
C LEU A 71 -4.51 6.76 -13.53
N SER A 72 -3.93 7.09 -14.69
CA SER A 72 -3.19 6.15 -15.54
C SER A 72 -1.87 5.67 -14.92
N ASN A 73 -1.39 6.34 -13.87
CA ASN A 73 -0.25 5.89 -13.05
C ASN A 73 -0.58 4.70 -12.11
N LEU A 74 -1.47 3.79 -12.54
CA LEU A 74 -1.84 2.53 -11.88
C LEU A 74 -0.63 1.67 -11.47
N GLY A 75 0.46 1.75 -12.22
CA GLY A 75 1.71 1.05 -11.92
C GLY A 75 2.28 1.41 -10.53
N GLU A 76 2.00 2.61 -10.02
CA GLU A 76 2.46 3.04 -8.69
C GLU A 76 1.79 2.24 -7.58
N VAL A 77 0.47 2.02 -7.69
CA VAL A 77 -0.28 1.22 -6.72
C VAL A 77 0.20 -0.23 -6.69
N PHE A 78 0.62 -0.75 -7.85
CA PHE A 78 1.23 -2.07 -7.95
C PHE A 78 2.59 -2.15 -7.25
N ASN A 79 3.45 -1.14 -7.43
CA ASN A 79 4.73 -1.06 -6.72
C ASN A 79 4.55 -1.05 -5.20
N ILE A 80 3.54 -0.32 -4.70
CA ILE A 80 3.19 -0.32 -3.27
C ILE A 80 2.68 -1.70 -2.85
N ALA A 81 1.85 -2.36 -3.66
CA ALA A 81 1.32 -3.71 -3.37
C ALA A 81 2.44 -4.76 -3.26
N VAL A 82 3.46 -4.70 -4.12
CA VAL A 82 4.62 -5.60 -4.12
C VAL A 82 5.53 -5.36 -2.91
N ALA A 83 5.63 -4.12 -2.43
CA ALA A 83 6.45 -3.81 -1.26
C ALA A 83 5.94 -4.50 0.02
N ILE A 84 4.63 -4.72 0.16
CA ILE A 84 4.02 -5.35 1.35
C ILE A 84 4.51 -6.80 1.57
N PRO A 85 4.39 -7.75 0.63
CA PRO A 85 4.90 -9.11 0.82
C PRO A 85 6.41 -9.15 0.99
N ILE A 86 7.17 -8.28 0.31
CA ILE A 86 8.62 -8.16 0.54
C ILE A 86 8.90 -7.80 2.01
N ALA A 87 8.21 -6.78 2.53
CA ALA A 87 8.36 -6.35 3.91
C ALA A 87 7.95 -7.45 4.91
N ALA A 88 6.89 -8.20 4.60
CA ALA A 88 6.46 -9.35 5.39
C ALA A 88 7.51 -10.47 5.42
N ILE A 89 8.11 -10.80 4.27
CA ILE A 89 9.20 -11.80 4.16
C ILE A 89 10.40 -11.33 4.98
N PHE A 90 10.84 -10.09 4.83
CA PHE A 90 11.95 -9.53 5.60
C PHE A 90 11.71 -9.67 7.10
N ARG A 91 10.50 -9.38 7.58
CA ARG A 91 10.15 -9.55 8.99
C ARG A 91 10.25 -11.00 9.45
N VAL A 92 9.78 -11.95 8.66
CA VAL A 92 9.88 -13.39 8.98
C VAL A 92 11.34 -13.85 8.99
N VAL A 93 12.16 -13.38 8.06
CA VAL A 93 13.60 -13.70 7.95
C VAL A 93 14.38 -13.13 9.14
N LEU A 94 14.11 -11.89 9.54
CA LEU A 94 14.70 -11.28 10.73
C LEU A 94 14.24 -11.96 12.03
N GLY A 95 13.04 -12.54 12.03
CA GLY A 95 12.52 -13.35 13.12
C GLY A 95 12.43 -12.57 14.44
N LYS A 96 12.94 -13.16 15.53
CA LYS A 96 12.94 -12.56 16.88
C LYS A 96 14.15 -11.66 17.17
N ARG A 97 14.99 -11.37 16.18
CA ARG A 97 16.19 -10.51 16.38
C ARG A 97 15.83 -9.07 16.76
N LEU A 98 14.64 -8.63 16.38
CA LEU A 98 14.10 -7.32 16.70
C LEU A 98 12.87 -7.46 17.60
N SER A 99 12.66 -6.45 18.44
CA SER A 99 11.38 -6.29 19.15
C SER A 99 10.23 -6.28 18.15
N GLN A 100 9.21 -7.11 18.39
CA GLN A 100 8.06 -7.26 17.48
C GLN A 100 7.40 -5.92 17.15
N ASN A 101 7.24 -5.05 18.16
CA ASN A 101 6.67 -3.72 17.96
C ASN A 101 7.56 -2.86 17.06
N LYS A 102 8.87 -2.81 17.33
CA LYS A 102 9.81 -2.01 16.55
C LYS A 102 9.87 -2.48 15.09
N ALA A 103 9.89 -3.79 14.87
CA ALA A 103 9.88 -4.37 13.53
C ALA A 103 8.58 -4.04 12.78
N ALA A 104 7.41 -4.19 13.43
CA ALA A 104 6.13 -3.90 12.82
C ALA A 104 5.95 -2.41 12.50
N THR A 105 6.31 -1.51 13.44
CA THR A 105 6.26 -0.06 13.22
C THR A 105 7.24 0.35 12.13
N GLY A 106 8.47 -0.15 12.17
CA GLY A 106 9.48 0.14 11.14
C GLY A 106 9.04 -0.32 9.75
N MET A 107 8.41 -1.49 9.66
CA MET A 107 7.83 -2.01 8.42
C MET A 107 6.75 -1.07 7.87
N LEU A 108 5.82 -0.63 8.73
CA LEU A 108 4.74 0.26 8.33
C LEU A 108 5.27 1.64 7.87
N VAL A 109 6.21 2.22 8.61
CA VAL A 109 6.88 3.46 8.24
C VAL A 109 7.59 3.30 6.89
N ALA A 110 8.34 2.22 6.70
CA ALA A 110 9.03 1.95 5.45
C ALA A 110 8.07 1.80 4.26
N LEU A 111 6.92 1.15 4.45
CA LEU A 111 5.91 1.02 3.40
C LEU A 111 5.27 2.37 3.04
N CYS A 112 4.97 3.22 4.01
CA CYS A 112 4.48 4.58 3.75
C CYS A 112 5.53 5.43 3.03
N LEU A 113 6.79 5.36 3.46
CA LEU A 113 7.90 6.03 2.77
C LEU A 113 8.07 5.50 1.33
N ASN A 114 7.92 4.19 1.11
CA ASN A 114 7.95 3.60 -0.22
C ASN A 114 6.81 4.14 -1.10
N ALA A 115 5.61 4.32 -0.55
CA ALA A 115 4.49 4.92 -1.28
C ALA A 115 4.79 6.38 -1.68
N ILE A 116 5.33 7.18 -0.76
CA ILE A 116 5.76 8.55 -1.03
C ILE A 116 6.86 8.57 -2.10
N ALA A 117 7.89 7.73 -1.96
CA ALA A 117 8.99 7.65 -2.92
C ALA A 117 8.51 7.21 -4.31
N THR A 118 7.62 6.22 -4.37
CA THR A 118 6.99 5.77 -5.63
C THR A 118 6.27 6.94 -6.31
N TYR A 119 5.50 7.72 -5.54
CA TYR A 119 4.83 8.91 -6.06
C TYR A 119 5.81 9.99 -6.52
N LEU A 120 6.93 10.23 -5.83
CA LEU A 120 7.85 11.30 -6.22
C LEU A 120 8.77 10.91 -7.38
N LEU A 121 9.12 9.63 -7.50
CA LEU A 121 10.15 9.16 -8.44
C LEU A 121 9.58 8.57 -9.73
N THR A 122 8.32 8.12 -9.74
CA THR A 122 7.70 7.61 -10.96
C THR A 122 7.31 8.80 -11.86
N PRO A 123 7.73 8.87 -13.13
CA PRO A 123 7.32 9.94 -14.02
C PRO A 123 5.82 9.92 -14.26
N ALA A 124 5.21 11.10 -14.45
CA ALA A 124 3.83 11.19 -14.89
C ALA A 124 3.72 10.61 -16.30
N LEU A 125 2.82 9.65 -16.51
CA LEU A 125 2.55 9.13 -17.84
C LEU A 125 1.55 10.07 -18.54
N PRO A 126 1.78 10.43 -19.81
CA PRO A 126 0.78 11.17 -20.58
C PRO A 126 -0.48 10.30 -20.75
N GLU A 127 -1.62 10.98 -20.80
CA GLU A 127 -2.96 10.40 -20.91
C GLU A 127 -3.27 9.92 -22.33
#